data_AF-A0A843DHX2-F1
#
_entry.id   AF-A0A843DHX2-F1
#
_cell.length_a   1.000
_cell.length_b   1.000
_cell.length_c   1.000
_cell.angle_alpha   90.00
_cell.angle_beta   90.00
_cell.angle_gamma   90.00
#
_symmetry.space_group_name_H-M   'P 1'
#
loop_
_entity.id
_entity.type
_entity.pdbx_description
1 polymer ?
#
loop_
_entity_poly.entity_id
_entity_poly.type
_entity_poly.pdbx_seq_one_letter_code
_entity_poly.pdbx_strand_id
1 'polypeptide(L)'
;MSVGSEIKKKRTELGMNRKEFRDALGMGIDGDRIIKMWEEGDLIPDDETLKQIQNFASCRPYSVEKPETQDTFRYIDLFAGIGGIRIPFQELGGVCVFTSEWDKFSQKTYQ
;
A
#
# COMPACT_ATOMS: atom_id res chain seq x y z
N MET A 1 1.46 -18.90 14.78
CA MET A 1 0.52 -18.45 13.72
C MET A 1 0.76 -19.34 12.51
N SER A 2 -0.27 -19.64 11.71
CA SER A 2 -0.07 -20.39 10.46
C SER A 2 0.48 -19.44 9.38
N VAL A 3 1.37 -19.91 8.51
CA VAL A 3 1.92 -19.12 7.38
C VAL A 3 0.79 -18.48 6.57
N GLY A 4 -0.31 -19.21 6.33
CA GLY A 4 -1.48 -18.67 5.65
C GLY A 4 -2.15 -17.49 6.35
N SER A 5 -2.18 -17.50 7.69
CA SER A 5 -2.72 -16.40 8.48
C SER A 5 -1.85 -15.14 8.40
N GLU A 6 -0.54 -15.29 8.27
CA GLU A 6 0.40 -14.16 8.12
C GLU A 6 0.27 -13.51 6.74
N ILE A 7 0.14 -14.31 5.69
CA ILE A 7 -0.09 -13.82 4.31
C ILE A 7 -1.41 -13.05 4.25
N LYS A 8 -2.48 -13.60 4.83
CA LYS A 8 -3.78 -12.92 4.89
C LYS A 8 -3.69 -11.60 5.64
N LYS A 9 -3.01 -11.59 6.79
CA LYS A 9 -2.78 -10.39 7.61
C LYS A 9 -2.04 -9.31 6.82
N LYS A 10 -0.91 -9.65 6.20
CA LYS A 10 -0.10 -8.72 5.39
C LYS A 10 -0.92 -8.12 4.25
N ARG A 11 -1.68 -8.95 3.50
CA ARG A 11 -2.54 -8.48 2.42
C ARG A 11 -3.61 -7.49 2.93
N THR A 12 -4.24 -7.80 4.07
CA THR A 12 -5.24 -6.90 4.66
C THR A 12 -4.65 -5.61 5.20
N GLU A 13 -3.44 -5.62 5.77
CA GLU A 13 -2.71 -4.42 6.21
C GLU A 13 -2.41 -3.48 5.02
N LEU A 14 -2.05 -4.06 3.87
CA LEU A 14 -1.84 -3.33 2.63
C LEU A 14 -3.15 -2.82 1.99
N GLY A 15 -4.32 -3.20 2.50
CA GLY A 15 -5.62 -2.83 1.94
C GLY A 15 -5.90 -3.44 0.56
N MET A 16 -5.17 -4.49 0.19
CA MET A 16 -5.26 -5.10 -1.14
C MET A 16 -6.29 -6.24 -1.17
N ASN A 17 -7.02 -6.34 -2.27
CA ASN A 17 -7.75 -7.57 -2.59
C ASN A 17 -6.79 -8.65 -3.14
N ARG A 18 -7.26 -9.90 -3.28
CA ARG A 18 -6.41 -11.02 -3.74
C ARG A 18 -5.82 -10.79 -5.14
N LYS A 19 -6.58 -10.13 -6.01
CA LYS A 19 -6.17 -9.78 -7.38
C LYS A 19 -5.06 -8.75 -7.40
N GLU A 20 -5.20 -7.70 -6.60
CA GLU A 20 -4.16 -6.67 -6.45
C GLU A 20 -2.90 -7.25 -5.82
N PHE A 21 -3.06 -8.15 -4.84
CA PHE A 21 -1.94 -8.82 -4.20
C PHE A 21 -1.21 -9.78 -5.16
N ARG A 22 -1.96 -10.50 -6.01
CA ARG A 22 -1.41 -11.27 -7.13
C ARG A 22 -0.60 -10.41 -8.07
N ASP A 23 -1.20 -9.31 -8.53
CA ASP A 23 -0.57 -8.39 -9.49
C ASP A 23 0.69 -7.77 -8.88
N ALA A 24 0.68 -7.45 -7.59
CA ALA A 24 1.81 -6.93 -6.83
C ALA A 24 2.96 -7.93 -6.66
N LEU A 25 2.63 -9.23 -6.56
CA LEU A 25 3.60 -10.32 -6.53
C LEU A 25 4.06 -10.76 -7.95
N GLY A 26 3.53 -10.14 -9.02
CA GLY A 26 3.88 -10.49 -10.39
C GLY A 26 3.44 -11.89 -10.82
N MET A 27 2.43 -12.46 -10.14
CA MET A 27 1.95 -13.82 -10.43
C MET A 27 1.05 -13.84 -11.68
N GLY A 28 1.06 -14.97 -12.39
CA GLY A 28 0.18 -15.20 -13.55
C GLY A 28 -1.31 -15.26 -13.20
N ILE A 29 -2.18 -15.39 -14.21
CA ILE A 29 -3.64 -15.25 -14.08
C ILE A 29 -4.27 -16.12 -12.98
N ASP A 30 -3.72 -17.31 -12.73
CA ASP A 30 -4.17 -18.27 -11.72
C ASP A 30 -3.72 -17.95 -10.28
N GLY A 31 -2.90 -16.90 -10.09
CA GLY A 31 -2.34 -16.56 -8.78
C GLY A 31 -3.40 -16.19 -7.74
N ASP A 32 -4.58 -15.73 -8.14
CA ASP A 32 -5.70 -15.44 -7.22
C ASP A 32 -6.15 -16.69 -6.46
N ARG A 33 -6.17 -17.83 -7.16
CA ARG A 33 -6.51 -19.13 -6.57
C ARG A 33 -5.40 -19.61 -5.65
N ILE A 34 -4.14 -19.43 -6.06
CA ILE A 34 -2.97 -19.81 -5.27
C ILE A 34 -2.93 -19.02 -3.95
N ILE A 35 -3.14 -17.71 -4.00
CA ILE A 35 -3.21 -16.86 -2.80
C ILE A 35 -4.33 -17.33 -1.87
N LYS A 36 -5.51 -17.67 -2.42
CA LYS A 36 -6.60 -18.21 -1.61
C LYS A 36 -6.17 -19.51 -0.89
N MET A 37 -5.55 -20.45 -1.61
CA MET A 37 -5.07 -21.71 -1.05
C MET A 37 -3.98 -21.51 0.00
N TRP A 38 -3.08 -20.53 -0.19
CA TRP A 38 -2.10 -20.13 0.82
C TRP A 38 -2.78 -19.59 2.09
N GLU A 39 -3.78 -18.71 1.96
CA GLU A 39 -4.51 -18.16 3.10
C GLU A 39 -5.32 -19.21 3.87
N GLU A 40 -5.83 -20.24 3.17
CA GLU A 40 -6.60 -21.34 3.74
C GLU A 40 -5.71 -22.44 4.35
N GLY A 41 -4.42 -22.47 3.97
CA GLY A 41 -3.44 -23.44 4.45
C GLY A 41 -3.38 -24.73 3.62
N ASP A 42 -4.07 -24.78 2.49
CA ASP A 42 -4.08 -25.91 1.55
C ASP A 42 -2.78 -26.03 0.74
N LEU A 43 -2.03 -24.93 0.65
CA LEU A 43 -0.75 -24.84 -0.05
C LEU A 43 0.22 -23.97 0.77
N ILE A 44 1.51 -24.29 0.68
CA ILE A 44 2.58 -23.51 1.31
C ILE A 44 3.36 -22.80 0.19
N PRO A 45 3.62 -21.49 0.29
CA PRO A 45 4.50 -20.79 -0.65
C PRO A 45 5.91 -21.34 -0.57
N ASP A 46 6.66 -21.21 -1.66
CA ASP A 46 8.10 -21.41 -1.62
C ASP A 46 8.80 -20.32 -0.79
N ASP A 47 10.02 -20.62 -0.33
CA ASP A 47 10.79 -19.72 0.54
C ASP A 47 11.11 -18.36 -0.10
N GLU A 48 11.23 -18.30 -1.43
CA GLU A 48 11.52 -17.05 -2.15
C GLU A 48 10.29 -16.16 -2.17
N THR A 49 9.14 -16.70 -2.55
CA THR A 49 7.86 -15.99 -2.51
C THR A 49 7.51 -15.54 -1.10
N LEU A 50 7.77 -16.37 -0.09
CA LEU A 50 7.53 -15.98 1.30
C LEU A 50 8.38 -14.76 1.71
N LYS A 51 9.66 -14.73 1.31
CA LYS A 51 10.54 -13.57 1.52
C LYS A 51 10.02 -12.34 0.79
N GLN A 52 9.54 -12.47 -0.45
CA GLN A 52 8.95 -11.36 -1.20
C GLN A 52 7.71 -10.78 -0.47
N ILE A 53 6.81 -11.64 0.01
CA ILE A 53 5.63 -11.23 0.77
C ILE A 53 6.02 -10.51 2.07
N GLN A 54 7.01 -11.03 2.80
CA GLN A 54 7.49 -10.43 4.04
C GLN A 54 8.12 -9.05 3.80
N ASN A 55 8.98 -8.95 2.79
CA ASN A 55 9.67 -7.72 2.40
C ASN A 55 8.79 -6.72 1.64
N PHE A 56 7.54 -7.07 1.35
CA PHE A 56 6.62 -6.18 0.68
C PHE A 56 6.45 -4.89 1.50
N ALA A 57 6.67 -3.74 0.84
CA ALA A 57 6.66 -2.44 1.49
C ALA A 57 5.34 -2.21 2.23
N SER A 58 5.42 -2.01 3.55
CA SER A 58 4.25 -1.74 4.41
C SER A 58 4.03 -0.26 4.69
N CYS A 59 5.02 0.59 4.37
CA CYS A 59 4.91 2.03 4.54
C CYS A 59 4.17 2.62 3.33
N ARG A 60 3.04 3.28 3.55
CA ARG A 60 2.45 4.13 2.51
C ARG A 60 3.22 5.46 2.52
N PRO A 61 3.79 5.90 1.38
CA PRO A 61 4.59 7.11 1.34
C PRO A 61 3.83 8.38 1.77
N TYR A 62 2.49 8.35 1.70
CA TYR A 62 1.64 9.50 2.01
C TYR A 62 0.85 9.39 3.31
N SER A 63 0.84 8.22 3.96
CA SER A 63 0.23 8.02 5.29
C SER A 63 1.22 8.39 6.39
N VAL A 64 1.87 9.55 6.25
CA VAL A 64 2.61 10.11 7.36
C VAL A 64 1.54 10.55 8.35
N GLU A 65 1.37 9.77 9.42
CA GLU A 65 0.72 10.22 10.64
C GLU A 65 1.23 11.63 10.94
N LYS A 66 0.33 12.52 11.39
CA LYS A 66 0.68 13.91 11.70
C LYS A 66 2.05 13.94 12.36
N PRO A 67 3.05 14.64 11.79
CA PRO A 67 4.32 14.80 12.46
C PRO A 67 4.03 15.28 13.89
N GLU A 68 4.63 14.66 14.90
CA GLU A 68 4.54 15.19 16.27
C GLU A 68 5.14 16.60 16.38
N THR A 69 5.89 17.01 15.35
CA THR A 69 6.44 18.35 15.21
C THR A 69 5.36 19.35 14.80
N GLN A 70 5.31 20.44 15.55
CA GLN A 70 4.41 21.58 15.40
C GLN A 70 4.22 21.99 13.92
N ASP A 71 2.98 21.84 13.42
CA ASP A 71 2.57 22.19 12.06
C ASP A 71 3.15 23.56 11.65
N THR A 72 4.11 23.59 10.71
CA THR A 72 4.79 24.83 10.34
C THR A 72 3.95 25.64 9.36
N PHE A 73 3.20 24.98 8.48
CA PHE A 73 2.25 25.60 7.55
C PHE A 73 1.21 24.59 7.05
N ARG A 74 0.13 25.12 6.45
CA ARG A 74 -0.96 24.32 5.85
C ARG A 74 -1.05 24.62 4.36
N TYR A 75 -1.37 23.62 3.56
CA TYR A 75 -1.53 23.77 2.11
C TYR A 75 -2.68 22.94 1.55
N ILE A 76 -3.04 23.24 0.30
CA ILE A 76 -3.97 22.47 -0.51
C ILE A 76 -3.24 21.97 -1.76
N ASP A 77 -3.58 20.77 -2.22
CA ASP A 77 -2.93 20.09 -3.35
C ASP A 77 -3.95 19.90 -4.47
N LEU A 78 -3.88 20.70 -5.53
CA LEU A 78 -4.83 20.69 -6.65
C LEU A 78 -4.17 20.08 -7.88
N PHE A 79 -4.90 19.22 -8.60
CA PHE A 79 -4.35 18.39 -9.68
C PHE A 79 -3.19 17.52 -9.18
N ALA A 80 -3.42 16.90 -8.02
CA ALA A 80 -2.39 16.29 -7.20
C ALA A 80 -1.72 15.06 -7.84
N GLY A 81 -2.34 14.49 -8.88
CA GLY A 81 -1.89 13.28 -9.53
C GLY A 81 -1.66 12.17 -8.51
N ILE A 82 -0.45 11.61 -8.51
CA ILE A 82 -0.03 10.56 -7.58
C ILE A 82 0.71 11.08 -6.34
N GLY A 83 0.79 12.40 -6.12
CA GLY A 83 1.33 12.99 -4.89
C GLY A 83 2.80 13.39 -4.89
N GLY A 84 3.43 13.53 -6.07
CA GLY A 84 4.85 13.91 -6.15
C GLY A 84 5.18 15.27 -5.52
N ILE A 85 4.28 16.26 -5.65
CA ILE A 85 4.47 17.60 -5.07
C ILE A 85 4.30 17.59 -3.55
N ARG A 86 3.49 16.67 -3.01
CA ARG A 86 3.17 16.58 -1.58
C ARG A 86 4.40 16.30 -0.71
N ILE A 87 5.31 15.47 -1.19
CA ILE A 87 6.49 14.96 -0.46
C ILE A 87 7.36 16.10 0.10
N PRO A 88 7.90 17.03 -0.71
CA PRO A 88 8.75 18.11 -0.20
C PRO A 88 8.01 19.03 0.79
N PHE A 89 6.71 19.27 0.60
CA PHE A 89 5.95 20.07 1.58
C PHE A 89 5.79 19.34 2.91
N GLN A 90 5.58 18.02 2.91
CA GLN A 90 5.52 17.23 4.14
C GLN A 90 6.88 17.18 4.86
N GLU A 91 7.98 17.00 4.12
CA GLU A 91 9.35 17.02 4.68
C GLU A 91 9.70 18.36 5.34
N LEU A 92 9.12 19.46 4.87
CA LEU A 92 9.25 20.81 5.44
C LEU A 92 8.25 21.11 6.58
N GLY A 93 7.50 20.11 7.07
CA GLY A 93 6.52 20.28 8.16
C GLY A 93 5.18 20.86 7.72
N GLY A 94 4.86 20.78 6.44
CA GLY A 94 3.59 21.20 5.85
C GLY A 94 2.50 20.14 5.97
N VAL A 95 1.30 20.58 6.33
CA VAL A 95 0.10 19.72 6.41
C VAL A 95 -0.82 19.97 5.22
N CYS A 96 -1.03 18.94 4.39
CA CYS A 96 -2.04 18.95 3.34
C CYS A 96 -3.44 18.82 3.97
N VAL A 97 -4.27 19.86 3.85
CA VAL A 97 -5.63 19.87 4.43
C VAL A 97 -6.73 19.66 3.40
N PHE A 98 -6.37 19.62 2.12
CA PHE A 98 -7.30 19.32 1.02
C PHE A 98 -6.52 18.87 -0.22
N THR A 99 -7.04 17.85 -0.90
CA THR A 99 -6.49 17.35 -2.17
C THR A 99 -7.61 17.27 -3.21
N SER A 100 -7.33 17.69 -4.44
CA SER A 100 -8.19 17.50 -5.60
C SER A 100 -7.43 16.78 -6.71
N GLU A 101 -7.98 15.67 -7.18
CA GLU A 101 -7.50 14.93 -8.35
C GLU A 101 -8.72 14.36 -9.09
N TRP A 102 -8.74 14.43 -10.42
CA TRP A 102 -9.88 13.99 -11.23
C TRP A 102 -9.73 12.53 -11.69
N ASP A 103 -8.50 12.08 -11.92
CA ASP A 103 -8.20 10.73 -12.38
C ASP A 103 -8.31 9.72 -11.22
N LYS A 104 -9.22 8.75 -11.38
CA LYS A 104 -9.52 7.74 -10.35
C LYS A 104 -8.35 6.82 -10.06
N PHE A 105 -7.52 6.54 -11.06
CA PHE A 105 -6.35 5.69 -10.88
C PHE A 105 -5.26 6.42 -10.08
N SER A 106 -5.06 7.70 -10.38
CA SER A 106 -4.15 8.58 -9.65
C SER A 106 -4.59 8.78 -8.20
N GLN A 107 -5.89 8.98 -7.96
CA GLN A 107 -6.47 9.01 -6.61
C GLN A 107 -6.15 7.74 -5.82
N LYS A 108 -6.23 6.56 -6.46
CA LYS A 108 -5.93 5.28 -5.81
C LYS A 108 -4.45 5.15 -5.43
N THR A 109 -3.54 5.67 -6.25
CA THR A 109 -2.10 5.70 -5.94
C THR A 109 -1.73 6.75 -4.89
N TYR A 110 -2.52 7.83 -4.81
CA TYR A 110 -2.32 8.91 -3.83
C TYR A 110 -2.70 8.50 -2.39
N GLN A 111 -3.65 7.58 -2.22
CA GLN A 111 -4.18 7.10 -0.92
C GLN A 111 -3.36 5.95 -0.31
#